data_AF-A0A0R1VKV0-F1
#
_entry.id   AF-A0A0R1VKV0-F1
#
_cell.length_a   1.000
_cell.length_b   1.000
_cell.length_c   1.000
_cell.angle_alpha   90.00
_cell.angle_beta   90.00
_cell.angle_gamma   90.00
#
_symmetry.space_group_name_H-M   'P 1'
#
loop_
_entity.id
_entity.type
_entity.pdbx_description
1 polymer ?
#
loop_
_entity_poly.entity_id
_entity_poly.type
_entity_poly.pdbx_seq_one_letter_code
_entity_poly.pdbx_strand_id
1 'polypeptide(L)'
;MLEEYLISGVSKKEDRRQVVKDLIVRIKQKKSGKVQSTTGDLFLPDIEIIYYFNQRQILQIDYAFSDSVSLEAREFWENLIEMLTNE
;
A
#
# COMPACT_ATOMS: atom_id res chain seq x y z
N MET A 1 3.75 14.93 9.34
CA MET A 1 2.54 15.21 8.53
C MET A 1 1.61 14.02 8.74
N LEU A 2 0.29 14.22 8.85
CA LEU A 2 -0.65 13.08 8.87
C LEU A 2 -0.70 12.53 7.44
N GLU A 3 -0.18 11.31 7.24
CA GLU A 3 -0.21 10.66 5.94
C GLU A 3 -1.60 10.06 5.70
N GLU A 4 -2.25 10.50 4.64
CA GLU A 4 -3.53 9.98 4.18
C GLU A 4 -3.36 9.16 2.91
N TYR A 5 -4.12 8.07 2.83
CA TYR A 5 -4.03 7.07 1.78
C TYR A 5 -5.40 6.72 1.22
N LEU A 6 -5.41 6.22 -0.01
CA LEU A 6 -6.57 5.66 -0.69
C LEU A 6 -6.36 4.16 -0.91
N ILE A 7 -7.41 3.35 -0.74
CA ILE A 7 -7.38 1.92 -1.04
C ILE A 7 -8.31 1.59 -2.21
N SER A 8 -7.73 1.04 -3.28
CA SER A 8 -8.42 0.49 -4.45
C SER A 8 -9.45 1.41 -5.09
N GLY A 9 -9.08 2.68 -5.24
CA GLY A 9 -9.91 3.69 -5.91
C GLY A 9 -11.16 4.10 -5.13
N VAL A 10 -11.32 3.67 -3.88
CA VAL A 10 -12.34 4.22 -2.99
C VAL A 10 -11.93 5.64 -2.65
N SER A 11 -12.79 6.63 -2.89
CA SER A 11 -12.55 8.06 -2.58
C SER A 11 -12.43 8.37 -1.08
N LYS A 12 -12.35 7.35 -0.23
CA LYS A 12 -12.24 7.49 1.21
C LYS A 12 -10.76 7.58 1.57
N LYS A 13 -10.37 8.75 2.05
CA LYS A 13 -9.04 9.00 2.61
C LYS A 13 -8.98 8.44 4.02
N GLU A 14 -7.93 7.72 4.31
CA GLU A 14 -7.73 7.07 5.60
C GLU A 14 -6.29 7.24 6.07
N ASP A 15 -6.10 7.24 7.39
CA ASP A 15 -4.76 7.23 7.95
C ASP A 15 -4.04 5.90 7.68
N ARG A 16 -2.71 5.93 7.81
CA ARG A 16 -1.85 4.75 7.64
C ARG A 16 -2.35 3.52 8.41
N ARG A 17 -2.81 3.68 9.66
CA ARG A 17 -3.21 2.56 10.52
C ARG A 17 -4.48 1.89 9.99
N GLN A 18 -5.46 2.67 9.55
CA GLN A 18 -6.70 2.14 9.00
C GLN A 18 -6.46 1.46 7.65
N VAL A 19 -5.64 2.06 6.78
CA VAL A 19 -5.27 1.44 5.49
C VAL A 19 -4.56 0.10 5.67
N VAL A 20 -3.66 -0.02 6.64
CA VAL A 20 -2.99 -1.30 6.94
C VAL A 20 -3.99 -2.37 7.38
N LYS A 21 -4.95 -2.03 8.25
CA LYS A 21 -6.00 -2.98 8.66
C LYS A 21 -6.81 -3.46 7.46
N ASP A 22 -7.24 -2.54 6.61
CA ASP A 22 -8.08 -2.83 5.45
C ASP A 22 -7.31 -3.63 4.40
N LEU A 23 -6.03 -3.30 4.17
CA LEU A 23 -5.11 -4.07 3.32
C LEU A 23 -5.02 -5.52 3.78
N ILE A 24 -4.72 -5.76 5.07
CA ILE A 24 -4.60 -7.11 5.64
C ILE A 24 -5.91 -7.88 5.48
N VAL A 25 -7.06 -7.26 5.75
CA VAL A 25 -8.38 -7.89 5.58
C VAL A 25 -8.61 -8.29 4.12
N ARG A 26 -8.25 -7.42 3.17
CA ARG A 26 -8.42 -7.69 1.73
C ARG A 26 -7.48 -8.79 1.24
N ILE A 27 -6.23 -8.80 1.71
CA ILE A 27 -5.27 -9.88 1.43
C ILE A 27 -5.79 -11.22 1.96
N LYS A 28 -6.28 -11.27 3.21
CA LYS A 28 -6.89 -12.48 3.78
C LYS A 28 -8.11 -12.98 2.99
N GLN A 29 -8.86 -12.05 2.40
CA GLN A 29 -9.99 -12.35 1.51
C GLN A 29 -9.57 -12.66 0.06
N LYS A 30 -8.27 -12.74 -0.23
CA LYS A 30 -7.69 -12.92 -1.57
C LYS A 30 -8.18 -11.90 -2.61
N LYS A 31 -8.43 -10.66 -2.17
CA LYS A 31 -8.82 -9.55 -3.04
C LYS A 31 -7.58 -8.78 -3.46
N SER A 32 -7.43 -8.55 -4.76
CA SER A 32 -6.37 -7.70 -5.30
C SER A 32 -6.72 -6.22 -5.16
N GLY A 33 -5.73 -5.35 -5.21
CA GLY A 33 -5.96 -3.91 -5.10
C GLY A 33 -4.70 -3.08 -5.16
N LYS A 34 -4.87 -1.81 -4.80
CA LYS A 34 -3.76 -0.87 -4.61
C LYS A 34 -3.95 0.01 -3.39
N VAL A 35 -2.84 0.48 -2.82
CA VAL A 35 -2.77 1.56 -1.83
C VAL A 35 -1.99 2.70 -2.46
N GLN A 36 -2.49 3.92 -2.35
CA GLN A 36 -1.83 5.12 -2.88
C GLN A 36 -1.84 6.21 -1.82
N SER A 37 -0.72 6.91 -1.63
CA SER A 37 -0.72 8.15 -0.85
C SER A 37 -1.56 9.21 -1.56
N THR A 38 -2.16 10.09 -0.77
CA THR A 38 -2.86 11.28 -1.30
C THR A 38 -1.92 12.45 -1.60
N THR A 39 -0.68 12.38 -1.09
CA THR A 39 0.42 13.26 -1.46
C THR A 39 1.12 12.70 -2.71
N GLY A 40 1.80 13.58 -3.44
CA GLY A 40 2.41 13.29 -4.72
C GLY A 40 2.45 14.54 -5.59
N ASP A 41 2.75 14.36 -6.87
CA ASP A 41 2.54 15.39 -7.88
C ASP A 41 1.16 15.23 -8.54
N LEU A 42 0.85 16.06 -9.54
CA LEU A 42 -0.42 16.01 -10.27
C LEU A 42 -0.64 14.70 -11.06
N PHE A 43 0.40 13.88 -11.22
CA PHE A 43 0.43 12.69 -12.06
C PHE A 43 0.65 11.40 -11.28
N LEU A 44 1.46 11.42 -10.22
CA LEU A 44 1.92 10.25 -9.48
C LEU A 44 1.83 10.46 -7.95
N PRO A 45 1.32 9.46 -7.20
CA PRO A 45 1.39 9.48 -5.75
C PRO A 45 2.83 9.31 -5.28
N ASP A 46 3.15 9.84 -4.09
CA ASP A 46 4.45 9.61 -3.46
C ASP A 46 4.69 8.14 -3.11
N ILE A 47 3.63 7.41 -2.77
CA ILE A 47 3.68 5.98 -2.43
C ILE A 47 2.60 5.27 -3.23
N GLU A 48 2.99 4.24 -3.99
CA GLU A 48 2.07 3.33 -4.65
C GLU A 48 2.45 1.89 -4.32
N ILE A 49 1.47 1.11 -3.86
CA ILE A 49 1.61 -0.31 -3.55
C ILE A 49 0.49 -1.05 -4.25
N ILE A 50 0.84 -1.97 -5.13
CA ILE A 50 -0.08 -2.82 -5.89
C ILE A 50 0.06 -4.24 -5.37
N TYR A 51 -1.05 -4.87 -5.02
CA TYR A 51 -1.05 -6.23 -4.46
C TYR A 51 -2.06 -7.12 -5.19
N TYR A 52 -1.64 -8.32 -5.54
CA TYR A 52 -2.42 -9.28 -6.32
C TYR A 52 -2.01 -10.71 -6.02
N PHE A 53 -2.80 -11.67 -6.51
CA PHE A 53 -2.53 -13.10 -6.33
C PHE A 53 -2.21 -13.72 -7.68
N ASN A 54 -1.07 -14.40 -7.78
CA ASN A 54 -0.67 -15.05 -9.02
C ASN A 54 -1.51 -16.32 -9.30
N GLN A 55 -1.21 -17.02 -10.40
CA GLN A 55 -1.93 -18.24 -10.80
C GLN A 55 -1.88 -19.35 -9.73
N ARG A 56 -0.86 -19.36 -8.86
CA ARG A 56 -0.70 -20.31 -7.75
C ARG A 56 -1.35 -19.83 -6.45
N GLN A 57 -2.12 -18.73 -6.50
CA GLN A 57 -2.76 -18.11 -5.33
C GLN A 57 -1.76 -17.59 -4.29
N ILE A 58 -0.53 -17.28 -4.71
CA ILE A 58 0.51 -16.69 -3.87
C ILE A 58 0.40 -15.16 -4.00
N LEU A 59 0.45 -14.46 -2.88
CA LEU A 59 0.44 -13.00 -2.82
C LEU A 59 1.70 -12.44 -3.50
N GLN A 60 1.53 -11.43 -4.33
CA GLN A 60 2.58 -10.64 -4.96
C GLN A 60 2.30 -9.17 -4.64
N ILE A 61 3.36 -8.42 -4.36
CA ILE A 61 3.28 -6.99 -4.06
C ILE A 61 4.37 -6.27 -4.85
N ASP A 62 3.95 -5.34 -5.70
CA ASP A 62 4.81 -4.40 -6.40
C ASP A 62 4.63 -3.01 -5.77
N TYR A 63 5.70 -2.24 -5.61
CA TYR A 63 5.61 -0.91 -4.99
C TYR A 63 6.63 0.07 -5.53
N ALA A 64 6.31 1.36 -5.42
CA ALA A 64 7.18 2.47 -5.78
C ALA A 64 7.05 3.61 -4.76
N PHE A 65 8.18 4.28 -4.52
CA PHE A 65 8.29 5.48 -3.69
C PHE A 65 8.89 6.61 -4.51
N SER A 66 8.31 7.81 -4.41
CA SER A 66 8.94 9.02 -4.93
C SER A 66 10.12 9.45 -4.07
N ASP A 67 11.00 10.29 -4.61
CA ASP A 67 12.15 10.84 -3.90
C ASP A 67 11.80 11.73 -2.70
N SER A 68 10.55 12.18 -2.61
CA SER A 68 10.07 13.03 -1.50
C SER A 68 9.69 12.22 -0.25
N VAL A 69 9.49 10.90 -0.37
CA VAL A 69 9.08 10.04 0.76
C VAL A 69 10.20 9.96 1.79
N SER A 70 9.88 10.23 3.05
CA SER A 70 10.84 10.13 4.15
C SER A 70 11.34 8.70 4.34
N LEU A 71 12.58 8.56 4.82
CA LEU A 71 13.16 7.24 5.12
C LEU A 71 12.27 6.43 6.07
N GLU A 72 11.73 7.08 7.12
CA GLU A 72 10.82 6.45 8.08
C GLU A 72 9.58 5.83 7.41
N ALA A 73 8.98 6.54 6.44
CA ALA A 73 7.81 6.03 5.73
C ALA A 73 8.17 4.89 4.77
N ARG A 74 9.33 4.97 4.09
CA ARG A 74 9.84 3.88 3.23
C ARG A 74 10.07 2.61 4.05
N GLU A 75 10.85 2.71 5.13
CA GLU A 75 11.15 1.58 6.01
C GLU A 75 9.88 0.97 6.59
N PHE A 76 8.90 1.79 6.98
CA PHE A 76 7.60 1.28 7.44
C PHE A 76 6.91 0.38 6.40
N TRP A 77 6.78 0.87 5.16
CA TRP A 77 6.08 0.15 4.11
C TRP A 77 6.86 -1.08 3.63
N GLU A 78 8.18 -0.98 3.50
CA GLU A 78 9.04 -2.12 3.14
C GLU A 78 8.95 -3.23 4.18
N ASN A 79 9.06 -2.92 5.48
CA ASN A 79 8.93 -3.91 6.55
C ASN A 79 7.54 -4.56 6.57
N LEU A 80 6.48 -3.78 6.33
CA LEU A 80 5.12 -4.31 6.22
C LEU A 80 4.99 -5.27 5.04
N ILE A 81 5.53 -4.90 3.87
CA ILE A 81 5.48 -5.73 2.67
C ILE A 81 6.23 -7.04 2.89
N GLU A 82 7.44 -6.98 3.47
CA GLU A 82 8.22 -8.17 3.80
C GLU A 82 7.46 -9.11 4.73
N MET A 83 6.84 -8.58 5.78
CA MET A 83 6.01 -9.37 6.70
C MET A 83 4.84 -10.04 5.98
N LEU A 84 4.21 -9.37 5.01
CA LEU A 84 3.06 -9.91 4.27
C LEU A 84 3.44 -10.98 3.25
N THR A 85 4.65 -10.91 2.67
CA THR A 85 5.11 -11.84 1.63
C THR A 85 5.85 -13.06 2.18
N ASN A 86 6.31 -13.01 3.43
CA ASN A 86 7.02 -14.10 4.11
C ASN A 86 6.12 -14.99 4.99
N GLU A 87 4.81 -14.76 5.03
CA GLU A 87 3.79 -15.69 5.58
C GLU A 87 3.43 -16.80 4.60
#